data_AF-A0A5J5IF24-F1
#
_entry.id   AF-A0A5J5IF24-F1
#
_cell.length_a   1.000
_cell.length_b   1.000
_cell.length_c   1.000
_cell.angle_alpha   90.00
_cell.angle_beta   90.00
_cell.angle_gamma   90.00
#
_symmetry.space_group_name_H-M   'P 1'
#
loop_
_entity.id
_entity.type
_entity.pdbx_description
1 polymer ?
#
loop_
_entity_poly.entity_id
_entity_poly.type
_entity_poly.pdbx_seq_one_letter_code
_entity_poly.pdbx_strand_id
1 'polypeptide(L)' 'MLQTIKLKLVSEKLHIGVVSWREMYIFYPKIIQLKPEVDTGRLVCRCKGSNKWFSYRQIKKGLIKKNYPIQIDFPEWYFK' A
#
# COMPACT_ATOMS: atom_id res chain seq x y z
N MET A 1 1.82 18.00 6.14
CA MET A 1 1.27 17.70 7.50
C MET A 1 1.31 16.20 7.71
N LEU A 2 1.76 15.72 8.87
CA LEU A 2 1.91 14.28 9.14
C LEU A 2 0.58 13.67 9.62
N GLN A 3 0.06 12.70 8.86
CA GLN A 3 -1.09 11.90 9.27
C GLN A 3 -0.65 10.47 9.60
N THR A 4 -1.08 9.97 10.75
CA THR A 4 -0.83 8.58 11.16
C THR A 4 -1.92 7.67 10.59
N ILE A 5 -1.54 6.72 9.73
CA ILE A 5 -2.44 5.69 9.20
C ILE A 5 -2.13 4.37 9.90
N LYS A 6 -3.18 3.66 10.34
CA LYS A 6 -3.05 2.33 10.95
C LYS A 6 -3.20 1.24 9.89
N LEU A 7 -2.10 0.56 9.57
CA LEU A 7 -2.13 -0.65 8.76
C LEU A 7 -2.73 -1.79 9.59
N LYS A 8 -3.63 -2.58 8.99
CA LYS A 8 -4.26 -3.75 9.63
C LYS A 8 -3.50 -5.04 9.35
N LEU A 9 -2.94 -5.13 8.15
CA LEU A 9 -2.16 -6.28 7.71
C LEU A 9 -0.83 -5.78 7.14
N VAL A 10 0.23 -6.53 7.37
CA VAL A 10 1.59 -6.19 6.92
C VAL A 10 2.26 -7.43 6.35
N SER A 11 2.90 -7.27 5.20
CA SER A 11 3.84 -8.24 4.61
C SER A 11 5.24 -7.70 4.77
N GLU A 12 6.00 -8.27 5.71
CA GLU A 12 7.38 -7.86 5.99
C GLU A 12 8.30 -8.20 4.81
N LYS A 13 8.07 -9.34 4.13
CA LYS A 13 8.84 -9.78 2.97
C LYS A 13 8.74 -8.83 1.77
N LEU A 14 7.57 -8.24 1.55
CA LEU A 14 7.32 -7.33 0.43
C LEU A 14 7.36 -5.86 0.84
N HIS A 15 7.52 -5.57 2.14
CA HIS A 15 7.37 -4.24 2.72
C HIS A 15 6.04 -3.57 2.34
N ILE A 16 4.95 -4.35 2.34
CA ILE A 16 3.59 -3.89 1.97
C ILE A 16 2.69 -3.88 3.19
N GLY A 17 2.05 -2.75 3.45
CA GLY A 17 0.99 -2.55 4.42
C GLY A 17 -0.37 -2.48 3.74
N VAL A 18 -1.40 -3.00 4.40
CA VAL A 18 -2.78 -3.00 3.92
C VAL A 18 -3.69 -2.43 5.00
N VAL A 19 -4.42 -1.37 4.65
CA VAL A 19 -5.50 -0.80 5.47
C VAL A 19 -6.82 -1.47 5.10
N SER A 20 -7.06 -1.57 3.79
CA SER A 20 -8.19 -2.26 3.17
C SER A 20 -7.75 -2.85 1.83
N TRP A 21 -8.57 -3.70 1.20
CA TRP A 21 -8.24 -4.21 -0.13
C TRP A 21 -8.13 -3.11 -1.20
N ARG A 22 -8.68 -1.91 -0.95
CA ARG A 22 -8.56 -0.74 -1.83
C ARG A 22 -7.36 0.15 -1.50
N GLU A 23 -6.83 0.06 -0.28
CA GLU A 23 -5.80 0.95 0.24
C GLU A 23 -4.62 0.15 0.77
N MET A 24 -3.55 0.15 -0.01
CA MET A 24 -2.30 -0.51 0.30
C MET A 24 -1.15 0.46 0.13
N TYR A 25 -0.08 0.22 0.89
CA TYR A 25 1.09 1.08 0.93
C TYR A 25 2.33 0.20 0.86
N ILE A 26 3.32 0.59 0.06
CA ILE A 26 4.70 0.11 0.22
C ILE A 26 5.38 1.08 1.15
N PHE A 27 6.15 0.58 2.13
CA PHE A 27 6.86 1.42 3.10
C PHE A 27 8.39 1.38 2.95
N TYR A 28 8.93 0.71 1.93
CA TYR A 28 10.36 0.71 1.62
C TYR A 28 10.62 0.79 0.10
N PRO A 29 11.54 1.64 -0.40
CA PRO A 29 12.39 2.58 0.35
C PRO A 29 11.68 3.86 0.79
N LYS A 30 10.47 4.12 0.29
CA LYS A 30 9.61 5.26 0.68
C LYS A 30 8.17 4.79 0.81
N ILE A 31 7.38 5.54 1.58
CA ILE A 31 5.95 5.29 1.71
C ILE A 31 5.26 5.73 0.42
N ILE A 32 4.70 4.77 -0.32
CA ILE A 32 4.02 4.99 -1.58
C ILE A 32 2.68 4.25 -1.54
N GLN A 33 1.60 4.96 -1.85
CA GLN A 33 0.30 4.33 -2.02
C GLN A 33 0.26 3.49 -3.30
N LEU A 34 -0.18 2.25 -3.15
CA LEU A 34 -0.44 1.34 -4.25
C LEU A 34 -1.87 1.54 -4.76
N LYS A 35 -2.02 1.64 -6.07
CA LYS A 35 -3.34 1.70 -6.72
C LYS A 35 -3.74 0.29 -7.17
N PRO A 36 -4.87 -0.25 -6.68
CA PRO A 36 -5.41 -1.50 -7.20
C PRO A 36 -5.98 -1.29 -8.61
N GLU A 37 -5.59 -2.14 -9.54
CA GLU A 37 -6.00 -2.14 -10.94
C GLU A 37 -6.32 -3.58 -11.38
N VAL A 38 -7.14 -3.73 -12.43
CA VAL A 38 -7.40 -5.03 -13.05
C VAL A 38 -6.59 -5.09 -14.34
N ASP A 39 -5.68 -6.05 -14.42
CA ASP A 39 -4.81 -6.26 -15.58
C ASP A 39 -4.99 -7.71 -16.06
N THR A 40 -5.47 -7.89 -17.29
CA THR A 40 -5.75 -9.22 -17.90
C THR A 40 -6.64 -10.13 -17.02
N GLY A 41 -7.66 -9.56 -16.37
CA GLY A 41 -8.58 -10.30 -15.47
C GLY A 41 -8.00 -10.62 -14.08
N ARG A 42 -6.81 -10.11 -13.75
CA ARG A 42 -6.16 -10.30 -12.45
C ARG A 42 -6.10 -8.98 -11.69
N LEU A 43 -6.38 -9.02 -10.39
CA LEU A 43 -6.19 -7.87 -9.52
C LEU A 43 -4.68 -7.69 -9.24
N VAL A 44 -4.16 -6.55 -9.66
CA VAL A 44 -2.77 -6.13 -9.46
C VAL A 44 -2.75 -4.80 -8.70
N CYS A 45 -1.66 -4.54 -7.99
CA CYS A 45 -1.43 -3.29 -7.30
C CYS A 45 -0.21 -2.61 -7.92
N ARG A 46 -0.39 -1.41 -8.48
CA ARG A 46 0.67 -0.65 -9.16
C ARG A 46 1.11 0.55 -8.33
N CYS A 47 2.41 0.86 -8.39
CA CYS A 47 2.92 2.13 -7.89
C CYS A 47 2.69 3.22 -8.93
N LYS A 48 2.19 4.38 -8.51
CA LYS A 48 2.03 5.53 -9.40
C LYS A 48 3.41 5.93 -9.97
N GLY A 49 3.51 6.05 -11.30
CA GLY A 49 4.74 6.42 -11.99
C GLY A 49 5.78 5.29 -12.12
N SER A 50 5.40 4.04 -11.87
CA SER A 50 6.28 2.88 -12.07
C SER A 50 5.58 1.77 -12.83
N ASN A 51 6.35 1.05 -13.66
CA ASN A 51 5.90 -0.20 -14.29
C ASN A 51 5.91 -1.39 -13.32
N LYS A 52 6.33 -1.19 -12.06
CA LYS A 52 6.29 -2.24 -11.04
C LYS A 52 4.84 -2.50 -10.59
N TRP A 53 4.46 -3.76 -10.64
CA TRP A 53 3.16 -4.25 -10.20
C TRP A 53 3.34 -5.45 -9.27
N PHE A 54 2.39 -5.60 -8.34
CA PHE A 54 2.33 -6.72 -7.42
C PHE A 54 1.00 -7.42 -7.61
N SER A 55 0.99 -8.74 -7.83
CA SER A 55 -0.28 -9.45 -7.87
C SER A 55 -0.91 -9.48 -6.48
N TYR A 56 -2.22 -9.28 -6.40
CA TYR A 56 -2.91 -9.34 -5.11
C TYR A 56 -2.74 -10.71 -4.43
N ARG A 57 -2.65 -11.78 -5.22
CA ARG A 57 -2.38 -13.14 -4.72
C ARG A 57 -1.03 -13.26 -4.01
N GLN A 58 0.02 -12.61 -4.53
CA GLN A 58 1.33 -12.58 -3.87
C GLN A 58 1.29 -11.77 -2.58
N ILE A 59 0.62 -10.61 -2.59
CA ILE A 59 0.46 -9.77 -1.41
C ILE A 59 -0.21 -10.59 -0.31
N LYS A 60 -1.37 -11.18 -0.59
CA LYS A 60 -2.19 -11.92 0.37
C LYS A 60 -1.44 -13.08 1.05
N LYS A 61 -0.54 -13.77 0.34
CA LYS A 61 0.25 -14.90 0.89
C LYS A 61 1.20 -14.51 2.02
N GLY A 62 1.65 -13.25 2.06
CA GLY A 62 2.60 -12.77 3.06
C GLY A 62 1.99 -11.86 4.12
N LEU A 63 0.68 -11.64 4.11
CA LEU A 63 0.02 -10.72 5.04
C LEU A 63 -0.12 -11.34 6.44
N ILE A 64 0.44 -10.66 7.42
CA ILE A 64 0.31 -10.95 8.84
C ILE A 64 -0.56 -9.84 9.45
N LYS A 65 -1.49 -10.21 10.34
CA LYS A 65 -2.33 -9.24 11.06
C LYS A 65 -1.47 -8.53 12.09
N LYS A 66 -1.20 -7.24 11.87
CA LYS A 66 -0.33 -6.42 12.70
C LYS A 66 -0.81 -4.98 12.60
N ASN A 67 -1.14 -4.40 13.75
CA ASN A 67 -1.49 -2.99 13.83
C ASN A 67 -0.20 -2.17 13.78
N TYR A 68 0.13 -1.64 12.61
CA TYR A 68 1.37 -0.90 12.39
C TYR A 68 1.05 0.54 11.98
N PRO A 69 1.37 1.54 12.82
CA PRO A 69 1.18 2.94 12.45
C PRO A 69 2.26 3.37 11.46
N ILE A 70 1.86 3.98 10.35
CA ILE A 70 2.75 4.67 9.41
C ILE A 70 2.42 6.15 9.39
N GLN A 71 3.43 7.00 9.23
CA GLN A 71 3.24 8.43 9.04
C GLN A 71 3.34 8.75 7.55
N ILE A 72 2.30 9.37 7.01
CA ILE A 72 2.28 9.85 5.63
C ILE A 72 2.24 11.36 5.66
N ASP A 73 3.06 11.99 4.83
CA ASP A 73 3.00 13.43 4.62
C ASP A 73 1.97 13.74 3.53
N PHE A 74 0.92 14.43 3.92
CA PHE A 74 -0.07 14.93 2.96
C PHE A 74 0.35 16.30 2.46
N PRO A 75 0.31 16.54 1.14
CA PRO A 75 0.57 17.85 0.59
C PRO A 75 -0.56 18.82 0.97
N GLU A 76 -0.21 20.08 1.20
CA GLU A 76 -1.10 21.11 1.78
C GLU A 76 -2.37 21.37 0.96
N TRP A 77 -2.35 21.11 -0.35
CA TRP A 77 -3.50 21.29 -1.24
C TRP A 77 -4.64 20.29 -1.02
N TYR A 78 -4.43 19.22 -0.25
CA TYR A 78 -5.46 18.20 0.00
C TYR A 78 -6.57 18.66 0.96
N PHE A 79 -6.32 19.72 1.73
CA PHE A 79 -7.26 20.25 2.74
C PHE A 79 -7.83 21.64 2.37
N LYS A 80 -7.52 22.15 1.18
CA LYS A 80 -8.14 23.36 0.60
C LYS A 80 -9.32 22.97 -0.29
#